data_AF-A0A2E3CN68-F1
#
_entry.id   AF-A0A2E3CN68-F1
#
_cell.length_a   1.000
_cell.length_b   1.000
_cell.length_c   1.000
_cell.angle_alpha   90.00
_cell.angle_beta   90.00
_cell.angle_gamma   90.00
#
_symmetry.space_group_name_H-M   'P 1'
#
loop_
_entity.id
_entity.type
_entity.pdbx_description
1 polymer ?
#
loop_
_entity_poly.entity_id
_entity_poly.type
_entity_poly.pdbx_seq_one_letter_code
_entity_poly.pdbx_strand_id
1 'polypeptide(L)'
;MPGVAYAVVRSEPPQVFLADDVDVLHRVLATELVARTPADVLSAAETEEIKKALLDERWGDAVLAWIDLMGTEVDVYTHLHVYTENDLPADLTGAQIQFAPLFRESSQPSS
;
A
#
# COMPACT_ATOMS: atom_id res chain seq x y z
N MET A 1 3.76 -18.64 2.59
CA MET A 1 4.10 -17.67 1.53
C MET A 1 4.30 -16.33 2.22
N PRO A 2 5.44 -15.64 2.01
CA PRO A 2 5.60 -14.30 2.58
C PRO A 2 4.53 -13.40 1.95
N GLY A 3 3.65 -12.85 2.78
CA GLY A 3 2.72 -11.81 2.34
C GLY A 3 3.50 -10.52 2.14
N VAL A 4 3.10 -9.70 1.18
CA VAL A 4 3.71 -8.38 0.94
C VAL A 4 2.88 -7.28 1.56
N ALA A 5 3.53 -6.14 1.85
CA ALA A 5 2.86 -4.90 2.20
C ALA A 5 2.99 -3.90 1.05
N TYR A 6 1.92 -3.18 0.73
CA TYR A 6 1.99 -2.05 -0.20
C TYR A 6 1.33 -0.80 0.35
N ALA A 7 1.82 0.34 -0.10
CA ALA A 7 1.23 1.65 0.14
C ALA A 7 0.93 2.35 -1.17
N VAL A 8 -0.23 3.02 -1.25
CA VAL A 8 -0.60 3.88 -2.37
C VAL A 8 -0.71 5.31 -1.84
N VAL A 9 0.16 6.18 -2.32
CA VAL A 9 0.08 7.62 -2.05
C VAL A 9 -0.87 8.24 -3.07
N ARG A 10 -1.88 8.96 -2.59
CA ARG A 10 -2.84 9.65 -3.45
C ARG A 10 -2.20 10.91 -4.04
N SER A 11 -1.59 10.73 -5.19
CA SER A 11 -1.05 11.78 -6.06
C SER A 11 -1.50 11.57 -7.50
N GLU A 12 -1.20 12.51 -8.39
CA GLU A 12 -1.41 12.33 -9.83
C GLU A 12 -0.10 12.46 -10.61
N PRO A 13 0.46 11.34 -11.13
CA PRO A 13 -0.01 9.96 -11.01
C PRO A 13 0.16 9.39 -9.58
N PRO A 14 -0.60 8.33 -9.20
CA PRO A 14 -0.46 7.72 -7.88
C PRO A 14 0.91 7.05 -7.75
N GLN A 15 1.53 7.21 -6.59
CA GLN A 15 2.80 6.55 -6.27
C GLN A 15 2.53 5.29 -5.46
N VAL A 16 3.16 4.18 -5.85
CA VAL A 16 2.96 2.87 -5.21
C VAL A 16 4.30 2.36 -4.67
N PHE A 17 4.30 1.98 -3.40
CA PHE A 17 5.44 1.37 -2.74
C PHE A 17 5.09 -0.07 -2.36
N LEU A 18 6.02 -0.99 -2.58
CA LEU A 18 5.89 -2.42 -2.27
C LEU A 18 7.07 -2.85 -1.41
N ALA A 19 6.79 -3.64 -0.37
CA ALA A 19 7.79 -4.18 0.53
C ALA A 19 7.43 -5.60 0.98
N ASP A 20 8.43 -6.33 1.46
CA ASP A 20 8.26 -7.69 1.97
C ASP A 20 7.39 -7.76 3.23
N ASP A 21 7.36 -6.70 4.03
CA ASP A 21 6.50 -6.58 5.21
C ASP A 21 6.22 -5.10 5.55
N VAL A 22 5.36 -4.89 6.55
CA VAL A 22 4.94 -3.55 6.99
C VAL A 22 6.09 -2.73 7.62
N ASP A 23 7.05 -3.38 8.27
CA ASP A 23 8.17 -2.69 8.94
C ASP A 23 9.19 -2.19 7.90
N VAL A 24 9.43 -2.96 6.83
CA VAL A 24 10.16 -2.52 5.65
C VAL A 24 9.39 -1.41 4.94
N LEU A 25 8.07 -1.54 4.78
CA LEU A 25 7.25 -0.52 4.11
C LEU A 25 7.33 0.83 4.83
N HIS A 26 7.21 0.86 6.16
CA HIS A 26 7.33 2.12 6.91
C HIS A 26 8.70 2.79 6.72
N ARG A 27 9.79 2.01 6.66
CA ARG A 27 11.13 2.54 6.37
C ARG A 27 11.23 3.11 4.96
N VAL A 28 10.64 2.44 3.97
CA VAL A 28 10.55 2.94 2.59
C VAL A 28 9.80 4.27 2.56
N LEU A 29 8.62 4.36 3.18
CA LEU A 29 7.82 5.59 3.21
C LEU A 29 8.54 6.72 3.96
N ALA A 30 9.18 6.43 5.08
CA ALA A 30 9.98 7.40 5.81
C ALA A 30 11.14 7.95 4.96
N THR A 31 11.77 7.11 4.15
CA THR A 31 12.90 7.51 3.29
C THR A 31 12.45 8.25 2.03
N GLU A 32 11.43 7.74 1.36
CA GLU A 32 11.01 8.23 0.04
C GLU A 32 10.02 9.38 0.11
N LEU A 33 9.23 9.50 1.18
CA LEU A 33 8.29 10.61 1.37
C LEU A 33 8.81 11.60 2.39
N VAL A 34 8.97 11.15 3.64
CA VAL A 34 9.22 12.05 4.78
C VAL A 34 10.58 12.73 4.65
N ALA A 35 11.66 11.95 4.46
CA ALA A 35 13.02 12.49 4.36
C ALA A 35 13.27 13.33 3.10
N ARG A 36 12.42 13.22 2.07
CA ARG A 36 12.50 14.04 0.86
C ARG A 36 11.72 15.35 0.94
N THR A 37 11.02 15.60 2.05
CA THR A 37 10.24 16.83 2.24
C THR A 37 11.17 18.04 2.29
N PRO A 38 10.95 19.07 1.46
CA PRO A 38 11.74 20.29 1.54
C PRO A 38 11.55 20.99 2.90
N ALA A 39 12.63 21.51 3.47
CA ALA A 39 12.63 22.06 4.83
C ALA A 39 11.85 23.39 4.97
N ASP A 40 11.49 24.02 3.85
CA ASP A 40 10.74 25.28 3.79
C ASP A 40 9.21 25.09 3.80
N VAL A 41 8.73 23.86 3.64
CA VAL A 41 7.29 23.55 3.64
C VAL A 41 6.73 23.35 5.05
N LEU A 42 7.61 23.07 6.02
CA LEU A 42 7.25 22.80 7.41
C LEU A 42 7.74 23.94 8.31
N SER A 43 7.02 24.17 9.41
CA SER A 43 7.54 25.03 10.48
C SER A 43 8.76 24.39 11.14
N ALA A 44 9.54 25.21 11.85
CA ALA A 44 10.71 24.72 12.58
C ALA A 44 10.33 23.67 13.65
N ALA A 45 9.17 23.81 14.29
CA ALA A 45 8.71 22.87 15.31
C ALA A 45 8.35 21.51 14.70
N GLU A 46 7.56 21.50 13.63
CA GLU A 46 7.17 20.28 12.89
C GLU A 46 8.39 19.57 12.32
N THR A 47 9.33 20.34 11.76
CA THR A 47 10.59 19.80 11.22
C THR A 47 11.39 19.06 12.29
N GLU A 48 11.55 19.65 13.47
CA GLU A 48 12.32 19.01 14.56
C GLU A 48 11.59 17.79 15.13
N GLU A 49 10.27 17.82 15.21
CA GLU A 49 9.48 16.65 15.63
C GLU A 49 9.65 15.46 14.68
N ILE A 50 9.51 15.69 13.37
CA ILE A 50 9.69 14.65 12.35
C ILE A 50 11.13 14.13 12.36
N LYS A 51 12.14 15.01 12.38
CA LYS A 51 13.55 14.59 12.45
C LYS A 51 13.81 13.72 13.67
N LYS A 52 13.27 14.08 14.83
CA LYS A 52 13.41 13.27 16.04
C LYS A 52 12.79 11.89 15.86
N ALA A 53 11.59 11.80 15.30
CA ALA A 53 10.96 10.51 15.02
C ALA A 53 11.78 9.64 14.06
N LEU A 54 12.37 10.25 13.02
CA LEU A 54 13.27 9.55 12.10
C LEU A 54 14.56 9.09 12.80
N LEU A 55 15.19 9.92 13.62
CA LEU A 55 16.42 9.54 14.33
C LEU A 55 16.19 8.49 15.41
N ASP A 56 15.00 8.48 16.02
CA ASP A 56 14.55 7.46 16.99
C ASP A 56 14.08 6.16 16.31
N GLU A 57 14.19 6.04 14.98
CA GLU A 57 13.71 4.92 14.17
C GLU A 57 12.19 4.64 14.29
N ARG A 58 11.42 5.66 14.69
CA ARG A 58 9.96 5.60 14.78
C ARG A 58 9.33 5.93 13.43
N TRP A 59 9.59 5.07 12.44
CA TRP A 59 9.23 5.29 11.03
C TRP A 59 7.72 5.50 10.82
N GLY A 60 6.90 4.66 11.44
CA GLY A 60 5.44 4.77 11.36
C GLY A 60 4.93 6.11 11.90
N ASP A 61 5.42 6.53 13.06
CA ASP A 61 5.06 7.82 13.66
C ASP A 61 5.47 9.00 12.77
N ALA A 62 6.69 8.94 12.19
CA ALA A 62 7.16 9.97 11.28
C ALA A 62 6.30 10.08 10.02
N VAL A 63 5.87 8.95 9.46
CA VAL A 63 4.98 8.90 8.29
C VAL A 63 3.59 9.42 8.63
N LEU A 64 3.03 9.04 9.79
CA LEU A 64 1.71 9.52 10.24
C LEU A 64 1.71 11.03 10.45
N ALA A 65 2.71 11.57 11.17
CA ALA A 65 2.84 13.01 11.37
C ALA A 65 2.98 13.75 10.04
N TRP A 66 3.76 13.20 9.10
CA TRP A 66 3.91 13.78 7.77
C TRP A 66 2.61 13.79 6.95
N ILE A 67 1.81 12.70 7.00
CA ILE A 67 0.50 12.62 6.35
C ILE A 67 -0.42 13.74 6.83
N ASP A 68 -0.50 13.92 8.15
CA ASP A 68 -1.36 14.93 8.77
C ASP A 68 -0.93 16.35 8.36
N LEU A 69 0.38 16.61 8.29
CA LEU A 69 0.93 17.92 7.94
C LEU A 69 0.79 18.25 6.46
N MET A 70 1.03 17.27 5.58
CA MET A 70 0.98 17.46 4.14
C MET A 70 -0.43 17.33 3.56
N GLY A 71 -1.40 16.86 4.36
CA GLY A 71 -2.76 16.55 3.90
C GLY A 71 -2.78 15.50 2.78
N THR A 72 -1.76 14.65 2.73
CA THR A 72 -1.59 13.63 1.67
C THR A 72 -2.07 12.28 2.17
N GLU A 73 -3.08 11.73 1.51
CA GLU A 73 -3.62 10.42 1.89
C GLU A 73 -2.70 9.28 1.41
N VAL A 74 -2.39 8.34 2.32
CA VAL A 74 -1.61 7.13 2.04
C VAL A 74 -2.40 5.91 2.49
N ASP A 75 -2.84 5.10 1.53
CA ASP A 75 -3.57 3.86 1.77
C ASP A 75 -2.58 2.70 1.96
N VAL A 76 -2.55 2.07 3.14
CA VAL A 76 -1.59 0.99 3.50
C VAL A 76 -2.29 -0.36 3.63
N TYR A 77 -1.69 -1.39 3.04
CA TYR A 77 -2.19 -2.76 3.09
C TYR A 77 -1.05 -3.71 3.45
N THR A 78 -1.24 -4.52 4.49
CA THR A 78 -0.12 -5.13 5.24
C THR A 78 0.07 -6.64 5.05
N HIS A 79 -0.89 -7.34 4.47
CA HIS A 79 -0.89 -8.81 4.42
C HIS A 79 -1.47 -9.32 3.11
N LEU A 80 -0.95 -8.86 1.97
CA LEU A 80 -1.45 -9.29 0.68
C LEU A 80 -0.75 -10.51 0.15
N HIS A 81 -1.58 -11.37 -0.43
CA HIS A 81 -1.12 -12.54 -1.14
C HIS A 81 -0.59 -12.15 -2.52
N VAL A 82 0.65 -12.54 -2.81
CA VAL A 82 1.17 -12.48 -4.17
C VAL A 82 0.72 -13.75 -4.89
N TYR A 83 -0.26 -13.61 -5.80
CA TYR A 83 -0.65 -14.72 -6.66
C TYR A 83 0.46 -15.02 -7.65
N THR A 84 0.85 -16.28 -7.70
CA THR A 84 1.88 -16.81 -8.60
C THR A 84 1.25 -17.75 -9.64
N GLU A 85 2.02 -18.18 -10.63
CA GLU A 85 1.58 -19.21 -11.59
C GLU A 85 1.18 -20.53 -10.91
N ASN A 86 1.72 -20.81 -9.73
CA ASN A 86 1.34 -22.00 -8.96
C ASN A 86 -0.05 -21.88 -8.33
N ASP A 87 -0.49 -20.65 -8.03
CA ASP A 87 -1.83 -20.39 -7.49
C ASP A 87 -2.89 -20.34 -8.59
N LEU A 88 -2.48 -19.95 -9.81
CA LEU A 88 -3.33 -19.83 -11.00
C LEU A 88 -2.75 -20.61 -12.19
N PRO A 89 -2.72 -21.95 -12.12
CA PRO A 89 -2.18 -22.78 -13.18
C PRO A 89 -3.01 -22.64 -14.47
N ALA A 90 -2.35 -22.31 -15.58
CA ALA A 90 -3.00 -21.93 -16.84
C ALA A 90 -3.86 -23.06 -17.44
N ASP A 91 -3.47 -24.31 -17.25
CA ASP A 91 -4.16 -25.51 -17.73
C ASP A 91 -5.47 -25.80 -16.97
N LEU A 92 -5.61 -25.29 -15.74
CA LEU A 92 -6.80 -25.49 -14.91
C LEU A 92 -7.68 -24.25 -14.78
N THR A 93 -7.12 -23.05 -14.94
CA THR A 93 -7.83 -21.78 -14.74
C THR A 93 -9.10 -21.68 -15.60
N GLY A 94 -9.03 -22.08 -16.88
CA GLY A 94 -10.19 -22.07 -17.78
C GLY A 94 -11.34 -22.95 -17.29
N ALA A 95 -11.04 -24.16 -16.81
CA ALA A 95 -12.06 -25.06 -16.27
C ALA A 95 -12.66 -24.53 -14.97
N GLN A 96 -11.86 -23.94 -14.08
CA GLN A 96 -12.34 -23.34 -12.83
C GLN A 96 -13.31 -22.17 -13.07
N ILE A 97 -13.00 -21.30 -14.04
CA ILE A 97 -13.83 -20.14 -14.38
C ILE A 97 -15.24 -20.56 -14.81
N GLN A 98 -15.40 -21.68 -15.52
CA GLN A 98 -16.72 -22.16 -15.97
C GLN A 98 -17.67 -22.51 -14.81
N PHE A 99 -17.15 -22.79 -13.62
CA PHE A 99 -17.97 -23.03 -12.42
C PHE A 99 -18.25 -21.75 -11.61
N ALA A 100 -17.71 -20.60 -12.02
CA ALA A 100 -17.90 -19.33 -11.32
C ALA A 100 -19.36 -18.85 -11.40
N PRO A 101 -19.82 -18.05 -10.42
CA PRO A 101 -21.21 -17.57 -10.37
C PRO A 101 -21.69 -16.86 -11.65
N LEU A 102 -20.78 -16.19 -12.37
CA LEU A 102 -21.11 -15.47 -13.61
C LEU A 102 -21.63 -16.40 -14.73
N PHE A 103 -21.22 -17.67 -14.73
CA PHE A 103 -21.61 -18.67 -15.73
C PHE A 103 -22.85 -19.48 -15.33
N ARG A 104 -23.46 -19.18 -14.17
CA ARG A 104 -24.75 -19.75 -13.82
C ARG A 104 -25.80 -19.03 -14.66
N GLU A 105 -26.41 -19.74 -15.59
CA GLU A 105 -27.55 -19.24 -16.35
C GLU A 105 -28.61 -18.72 -15.38
N SER A 106 -28.98 -17.44 -15.51
CA SER A 106 -30.15 -16.91 -14.82
C SER A 106 -31.38 -17.57 -15.41
N SER A 107 -31.88 -18.64 -14.78
CA SER A 107 -33.19 -19.20 -15.07
C SER A 107 -34.26 -18.19 -14.69
N GLN A 108 -34.44 -17.14 -15.49
CA GLN A 108 -35.68 -16.38 -15.48
C GLN A 108 -36.67 -17.13 -16.38
N PRO A 109 -37.77 -17.67 -15.84
CA PRO A 109 -38.84 -18.18 -16.68
C PRO A 109 -39.46 -16.98 -17.39
N SER A 110 -39.28 -16.91 -18.71
CA SER A 110 -40.06 -16.05 -19.59
C SER A 110 -41.54 -16.36 -19.36
N SER A 111 -42.27 -15.43 -18.74
CA SER A 111 -43.74 -15.48 -18.66
C SER A 111 -44.36 -14.84 -19.88
#